data_AF-X1CN17-F1
#
_entry.id   AF-X1CN17-F1
#
_cell.length_a   1.000
_cell.length_b   1.000
_cell.length_c   1.000
_cell.angle_alpha   90.00
_cell.angle_beta   90.00
_cell.angle_gamma   90.00
#
_symmetry.space_group_name_H-M   'P 1'
#
loop_
_entity.id
_entity.type
_entity.pdbx_description
1 polymer ?
#
loop_
_entity_poly.entity_id
_entity_poly.type
_entity_poly.pdbx_seq_one_letter_code
_entity_poly.pdbx_strand_id
1 'polypeptide(L)'
;MYQLLKRHNVNKVIAVDPHTVFVLKEIYPKYIEDYDIEVKHYLEILSENDETIKKSCKKHLEKEFVIHDSCYMTRELGIIEQARRISASLGITILEPE
;
A
#
# COMPACT_ATOMS: atom_id res chain seq x y z
N MET A 1 -6.12 -8.27 18.47
CA MET A 1 -6.41 -8.06 17.04
C MET A 1 -6.42 -9.37 16.25
N TYR A 2 -5.33 -10.13 16.16
CA TYR A 2 -5.25 -11.39 15.39
C TYR A 2 -6.43 -12.36 15.66
N GLN A 3 -6.72 -12.67 16.93
CA GLN A 3 -7.83 -13.56 17.30
C GLN A 3 -9.21 -13.07 16.82
N LEU A 4 -9.42 -11.74 16.73
CA LEU A 4 -10.65 -11.19 16.17
C LEU A 4 -10.72 -11.45 14.66
N LEU A 5 -9.64 -11.17 13.94
CA LEU A 5 -9.54 -11.42 12.50
C LEU A 5 -9.74 -12.90 12.16
N LYS A 6 -9.15 -13.80 12.95
CA LYS A 6 -9.31 -15.25 12.79
C LYS A 6 -10.74 -15.72 13.04
N ARG A 7 -11.42 -15.21 14.07
CA ARG A 7 -12.86 -15.52 14.29
C ARG A 7 -13.75 -15.10 13.13
N HIS A 8 -13.33 -14.10 12.36
CA HIS A 8 -14.05 -13.66 11.16
C HIS A 8 -13.53 -14.31 9.86
N ASN A 9 -12.71 -15.37 9.96
CA ASN A 9 -12.13 -16.08 8.82
C ASN A 9 -11.37 -15.16 7.83
N VAL A 10 -10.74 -14.10 8.36
CA VAL A 10 -9.91 -13.20 7.55
C VAL A 10 -8.60 -13.90 7.20
N ASN A 11 -8.31 -13.98 5.91
CA ASN A 11 -7.03 -14.48 5.37
C ASN A 11 -6.16 -13.36 4.79
N LYS A 12 -6.73 -12.19 4.51
CA LYS A 12 -6.05 -11.04 3.92
C LYS A 12 -6.53 -9.74 4.54
N VAL A 13 -5.59 -8.88 4.92
CA VAL A 13 -5.83 -7.52 5.39
C VAL A 13 -5.22 -6.54 4.38
N ILE A 14 -6.04 -5.62 3.88
CA ILE A 14 -5.59 -4.48 3.07
C ILE A 14 -5.75 -3.25 3.95
N ALA A 15 -4.65 -2.55 4.24
CA ALA A 15 -4.65 -1.38 5.10
C ALA A 15 -4.07 -0.15 4.38
N VAL A 16 -4.45 1.03 4.90
CA VAL A 16 -4.03 2.35 4.38
C VAL A 16 -2.90 2.96 5.20
N ASP A 17 -2.88 2.72 6.50
CA ASP A 17 -1.84 3.23 7.38
C ASP A 17 -0.57 2.34 7.32
N PRO A 18 0.61 2.89 7.02
CA PRO A 18 1.84 2.11 6.92
C PRO A 18 2.29 1.52 8.26
N HIS A 19 1.98 2.14 9.40
CA HIS A 19 2.36 1.59 10.71
C HIS A 19 1.55 0.32 11.00
N THR A 20 0.26 0.33 10.68
CA THR A 20 -0.62 -0.83 10.81
C THR A 20 -0.16 -1.96 9.90
N VAL A 21 0.19 -1.66 8.64
CA VAL A 21 0.77 -2.67 7.73
C VAL A 21 2.04 -3.24 8.31
N PHE A 22 2.98 -2.41 8.76
CA PHE A 22 4.23 -2.87 9.35
C PHE A 22 4.01 -3.75 10.58
N VAL A 23 3.14 -3.36 11.51
CA VAL A 23 2.88 -4.14 12.72
C VAL A 23 2.27 -5.50 12.37
N LEU A 24 1.28 -5.54 11.47
CA LEU A 24 0.63 -6.79 11.09
C LEU A 24 1.50 -7.66 10.17
N LYS A 25 2.31 -7.07 9.29
CA LYS A 25 3.12 -7.76 8.29
C LYS A 25 4.48 -8.21 8.81
N GLU A 26 5.15 -7.38 9.63
CA GLU A 26 6.55 -7.58 10.03
C GLU A 26 6.75 -7.86 11.52
N ILE A 27 5.85 -7.36 12.38
CA ILE A 27 5.99 -7.50 13.85
C ILE A 27 5.21 -8.71 14.36
N TYR A 28 3.92 -8.82 14.06
CA TYR A 28 3.07 -9.89 14.57
C TYR A 28 3.56 -11.30 14.24
N PRO A 29 4.07 -11.60 13.04
CA PRO A 29 4.61 -12.93 12.74
C PRO A 29 5.79 -13.36 13.64
N LYS A 30 6.48 -12.41 14.29
CA LYS A 30 7.59 -12.70 15.21
C LYS A 30 7.12 -13.13 16.59
N TYR A 31 5.87 -12.88 16.95
CA TYR A 31 5.34 -13.08 18.30
C TYR A 31 4.09 -13.96 18.37
N ILE A 32 3.48 -14.27 17.22
CA ILE A 32 2.28 -15.10 17.13
C ILE A 32 2.63 -16.37 16.37
N GLU A 33 2.57 -17.51 17.05
CA GLU A 33 2.72 -18.82 16.43
C GLU A 33 1.63 -19.04 15.36
N ASP A 34 2.01 -19.68 14.26
CA ASP A 34 1.15 -19.98 13.11
C ASP A 34 0.42 -18.77 12.50
N TYR A 35 1.05 -17.59 12.54
CA TYR A 35 0.51 -16.39 11.90
C TYR A 35 0.37 -16.58 10.38
N ASP A 36 -0.86 -16.49 9.88
CA ASP A 36 -1.23 -16.90 8.51
C ASP A 36 -2.07 -15.85 7.75
N ILE A 37 -2.06 -14.60 8.20
CA ILE A 37 -2.79 -13.51 7.53
C ILE A 37 -1.86 -12.80 6.55
N GLU A 38 -2.24 -12.75 5.27
CA GLU A 38 -1.58 -11.92 4.27
C GLU A 38 -1.90 -10.44 4.55
N VAL A 39 -0.88 -9.59 4.61
CA VAL A 39 -1.06 -8.16 4.85
C VAL A 39 -0.45 -7.37 3.69
N LYS A 40 -1.25 -6.49 3.08
CA LYS A 40 -0.81 -5.57 2.04
C LYS A 40 -1.21 -4.13 2.36
N HIS A 41 -0.36 -3.20 1.99
CA HIS A 41 -0.73 -1.80 1.85
C HIS A 41 -1.56 -1.62 0.58
N TYR A 42 -2.56 -0.73 0.61
CA TYR A 42 -3.46 -0.53 -0.53
C TYR A 42 -2.73 -0.15 -1.82
N LEU A 43 -1.61 0.58 -1.75
CA LEU A 43 -0.81 0.92 -2.93
C LEU A 43 -0.17 -0.29 -3.61
N GLU A 44 0.17 -1.35 -2.87
CA GLU A 44 0.66 -2.60 -3.47
C GLU A 44 -0.44 -3.18 -4.39
N ILE A 45 -1.67 -3.28 -3.87
CA ILE A 45 -2.83 -3.78 -4.62
C ILE A 45 -3.14 -2.89 -5.83
N LEU A 46 -3.17 -1.57 -5.65
CA LEU A 46 -3.49 -0.65 -6.73
C LEU A 46 -2.43 -0.68 -7.84
N SER A 47 -1.15 -0.80 -7.46
CA SER A 47 -0.05 -0.86 -8.44
C SER A 47 -0.04 -2.17 -9.23
N GLU A 48 -0.54 -3.27 -8.66
CA GLU A 48 -0.74 -4.55 -9.35
C GLU A 48 -1.91 -4.48 -10.36
N ASN A 49 -2.76 -3.44 -10.29
CA ASN A 49 -3.99 -3.29 -11.08
C ASN A 49 -4.05 -1.93 -11.81
N ASP A 50 -2.90 -1.36 -12.15
CA ASP A 50 -2.75 -0.02 -12.73
C ASP A 50 -3.54 0.17 -14.04
N GLU A 51 -3.58 -0.83 -14.91
CA GLU A 51 -4.38 -0.81 -16.14
C GLU A 51 -5.89 -0.70 -15.88
N THR A 52 -6.38 -1.34 -14.81
CA THR A 52 -7.78 -1.23 -14.39
C THR A 52 -8.07 0.18 -13.86
N ILE A 53 -7.15 0.75 -13.08
CA ILE A 53 -7.26 2.12 -12.57
C ILE A 53 -7.31 3.11 -13.73
N LYS A 54 -6.38 2.99 -14.68
CA LYS A 54 -6.29 3.84 -15.87
C LYS A 54 -7.60 3.86 -16.67
N LYS A 55 -8.24 2.69 -16.85
CA LYS A 55 -9.55 2.58 -17.53
C LYS A 55 -10.70 3.20 -16.73
N SER A 56 -10.65 3.14 -15.39
CA SER A 56 -11.69 3.68 -14.52
C SER A 56 -11.64 5.21 -14.39
N CYS A 57 -10.45 5.80 -14.51
CA CYS A 57 -10.25 7.24 -14.39
C CYS A 57 -10.56 7.95 -15.71
N LYS A 58 -11.79 8.45 -15.82
CA LYS A 58 -12.30 9.18 -17.00
C LYS A 58 -11.71 10.58 -17.19
N LYS A 59 -10.99 11.11 -16.18
CA LYS A 59 -10.36 12.42 -16.22
C LYS A 59 -8.90 12.26 -15.84
N HIS A 60 -7.99 12.61 -16.75
CA HIS A 60 -6.60 12.81 -16.40
C HIS A 60 -6.49 14.04 -15.49
N LEU A 61 -5.73 13.91 -14.41
CA LEU A 61 -5.56 15.00 -13.45
C LEU A 61 -4.49 15.99 -13.89
N GLU A 62 -3.67 15.65 -14.90
CA GLU A 62 -2.65 16.47 -15.59
C GLU A 62 -2.06 17.59 -14.73
N LYS A 63 -1.47 17.19 -13.59
CA LYS A 63 -0.96 18.10 -12.56
C LYS A 63 0.31 17.56 -11.94
N GLU A 64 1.12 18.49 -11.46
CA GLU A 64 2.34 18.22 -10.72
C GLU A 64 2.08 18.26 -9.22
N PHE A 65 2.66 17.31 -8.49
CA PHE A 65 2.58 17.23 -7.04
C PHE A 65 3.93 16.84 -6.46
N VAL A 66 4.20 17.30 -5.23
CA VAL A 66 5.25 16.72 -4.39
C VAL A 66 4.62 15.66 -3.49
N ILE A 67 5.36 14.58 -3.22
CA ILE A 67 4.89 13.50 -2.36
C ILE A 67 5.66 13.50 -1.04
N HIS A 68 4.95 13.24 0.07
CA HIS A 68 5.58 12.94 1.33
C HIS A 68 5.72 11.43 1.49
N ASP A 69 6.95 10.94 1.37
CA ASP A 69 7.27 9.54 1.61
C ASP A 69 7.44 9.26 3.10
N SER A 70 6.50 8.51 3.68
CA SER A 70 6.64 8.00 5.05
C SER A 70 7.85 7.07 5.15
N CYS A 71 8.62 7.16 6.23
CA CYS A 71 9.72 6.24 6.50
C CYS A 71 9.24 4.79 6.62
N TYR A 72 8.04 4.55 7.14
CA TYR A 72 7.45 3.22 7.20
C TYR A 72 7.04 2.71 5.83
N MET A 73 6.52 3.59 4.96
CA MET A 73 6.24 3.19 3.58
C MET A 73 7.52 2.81 2.84
N THR A 74 8.57 3.60 2.99
CA THR A 74 9.80 3.44 2.21
C THR A 74 10.79 2.45 2.82
N ARG A 75 11.31 2.73 4.01
CA ARG A 75 12.37 1.95 4.66
C ARG A 75 11.87 0.60 5.15
N GLU A 76 10.70 0.58 5.77
CA GLU A 76 10.19 -0.64 6.40
C GLU A 76 9.40 -1.53 5.42
N LEU A 77 8.66 -0.92 4.48
CA LEU A 77 7.75 -1.65 3.58
C LEU A 77 8.18 -1.67 2.12
N GLY A 78 9.18 -0.89 1.69
CA GLY A 78 9.64 -0.85 0.30
C GLY A 78 8.61 -0.31 -0.70
N ILE A 79 7.64 0.47 -0.22
CA ILE A 79 6.55 1.06 -1.01
C ILE A 79 6.98 2.44 -1.49
N ILE A 80 7.69 2.48 -2.61
CA ILE A 80 8.17 3.71 -3.25
C ILE A 80 7.54 3.80 -4.64
N GLU A 81 7.91 2.87 -5.52
CA GLU A 81 7.50 2.83 -6.93
C GLU A 81 6.00 2.62 -7.15
N GLN A 82 5.32 2.01 -6.20
CA GLN A 82 3.88 1.75 -6.26
C GLN A 82 3.11 3.07 -6.30
N ALA A 83 3.49 4.04 -5.45
CA ALA A 83 2.88 5.37 -5.42
C ALA A 83 3.14 6.12 -6.73
N ARG A 84 4.36 6.05 -7.27
CA ARG A 84 4.75 6.68 -8.55
C ARG A 84 3.97 6.10 -9.72
N ARG A 85 3.90 4.76 -9.83
CA ARG A 85 3.19 4.07 -10.92
C ARG A 85 1.71 4.40 -10.95
N ILE A 86 1.05 4.41 -9.80
CA ILE A 86 -0.37 4.79 -9.71
C ILE A 86 -0.55 6.27 -10.06
N SER A 87 0.33 7.16 -9.59
CA SER A 87 0.26 8.58 -9.93
C SER A 87 0.40 8.80 -11.45
N ALA A 88 1.39 8.16 -12.07
CA ALA A 88 1.60 8.23 -13.52
C ALA A 88 0.42 7.69 -14.32
N SER A 89 -0.21 6.59 -13.88
CA SER A 89 -1.38 6.03 -14.56
C SER A 89 -2.61 6.97 -14.53
N LEU A 90 -2.64 7.91 -13.58
CA LEU A 90 -3.64 8.96 -13.44
C LEU A 90 -3.28 10.27 -14.18
N GLY A 91 -2.11 10.32 -14.83
CA GLY A 91 -1.57 11.53 -15.45
C GLY A 91 -1.06 12.55 -14.44
N ILE A 92 -0.67 12.10 -13.24
CA ILE A 92 -0.01 12.93 -12.22
C ILE A 92 1.51 12.79 -12.37
N THR A 93 2.20 13.92 -12.43
CA THR A 93 3.66 13.98 -12.35
C THR A 93 4.08 14.21 -10.90
N ILE A 94 4.92 13.34 -10.36
CA ILE A 94 5.52 13.53 -9.03
C ILE A 94 6.86 14.25 -9.21
N LEU A 95 7.00 15.40 -8.55
CA LEU A 95 8.25 16.14 -8.47
C LEU A 95 9.09 15.58 -7.32
N GLU A 96 10.29 15.09 -7.65
CA GLU A 96 11.25 14.56 -6.69
C GLU A 96 12.27 15.66 -6.31
N PRO A 97 12.82 15.63 -5.09
CA PRO A 97 13.89 16.55 -4.70
C PRO A 97 15.17 16.33 -5.53
N GLU A 98 15.86 17.44 -5.86
CA GLU A 98 17.17 17.44 -6.52
C GLU A 98 18.32 17.01 -5.59
#